data_AF-A0A0D2N8U8-F1
#
_entry.id   AF-A0A0D2N8U8-F1
#
_cell.length_a   1.000
_cell.length_b   1.000
_cell.length_c   1.000
_cell.angle_alpha   90.00
_cell.angle_beta   90.00
_cell.angle_gamma   90.00
#
_symmetry.space_group_name_H-M   'P 1'
#
loop_
_entity.id
_entity.type
_entity.pdbx_description
1 polymer ?
#
loop_
_entity_poly.entity_id
_entity_poly.type
_entity_poly.pdbx_seq_one_letter_code
_entity_poly.pdbx_strand_id
1 'polypeptide(L)'
;MDLANTFGHFELINYQLKQLRAAFALATVLGRAVILPELWCGLDRYWAPHPGTLPGSRFKLPFLCPADHILDLENGLARKLDKEEFGPDIAYREHSFLNHSALPDVVRGSVVHVVSCRHGSVGCATGDNPATLEFNRLFVEERLDSDRLAMALSSVASISVLNFTSIGSAFGNFSRPADFTRFQRRMAQYGAVWCCVDAHPGHVHYDLWWDTHHTDKFGRKWGAGTWRPKTGP
;
A
#
# COMPACT_ATOMS: atom_id res chain seq x y z
N MET A 1 -28.36 -4.61 0.74
CA MET A 1 -27.19 -5.34 1.27
C MET A 1 -26.85 -4.68 2.58
N ASP A 2 -26.79 -5.45 3.66
CA ASP A 2 -26.50 -4.88 4.98
C ASP A 2 -25.00 -4.69 5.14
N LEU A 3 -24.61 -3.78 6.04
CA LEU A 3 -23.20 -3.51 6.33
C LEU A 3 -22.43 -4.76 6.75
N ALA A 4 -23.07 -5.67 7.47
CA ALA A 4 -22.49 -6.95 7.89
C ALA A 4 -22.06 -7.83 6.70
N ASN A 5 -22.76 -7.75 5.56
CA ASN A 5 -22.41 -8.53 4.38
C ASN A 5 -21.08 -8.08 3.73
N THR A 6 -20.57 -6.92 4.12
CA THR A 6 -19.33 -6.34 3.56
C THR A 6 -18.09 -6.76 4.33
N PHE A 7 -18.22 -7.44 5.47
CA PHE A 7 -17.09 -7.73 6.37
C PHE A 7 -15.98 -8.53 5.68
N GLY A 8 -16.33 -9.59 4.95
CA GLY A 8 -15.35 -10.40 4.22
C GLY A 8 -14.63 -9.62 3.11
N HIS A 9 -15.31 -8.68 2.46
CA HIS A 9 -14.69 -7.77 1.50
C HIS A 9 -13.64 -6.89 2.19
N PHE A 10 -14.02 -6.23 3.29
CA PHE A 10 -13.08 -5.35 3.99
C PHE A 10 -11.95 -6.10 4.67
N GLU A 11 -12.15 -7.32 5.17
CA GLU A 11 -11.04 -8.15 5.69
C GLU A 11 -9.98 -8.42 4.60
N LEU A 12 -10.42 -8.77 3.38
CA LEU A 12 -9.55 -8.96 2.23
C LEU A 12 -8.84 -7.66 1.81
N ILE A 13 -9.57 -6.55 1.69
CA ILE A 13 -8.99 -5.27 1.28
C ILE A 13 -8.03 -4.72 2.34
N ASN A 14 -8.40 -4.78 3.62
CA ASN A 14 -7.57 -4.28 4.72
C ASN A 14 -6.21 -4.99 4.78
N TYR A 15 -6.16 -6.30 4.52
CA TYR A 15 -4.91 -7.03 4.40
C TYR A 15 -4.01 -6.48 3.27
N GLN A 16 -4.59 -6.13 2.13
CA GLN A 16 -3.87 -5.55 0.99
C GLN A 16 -3.46 -4.09 1.25
N LEU A 17 -4.33 -3.28 1.86
CA LEU A 17 -4.04 -1.88 2.22
C LEU A 17 -2.86 -1.76 3.19
N LYS A 18 -2.74 -2.71 4.14
CA LYS A 18 -1.59 -2.75 5.06
C LYS A 18 -0.27 -2.94 4.31
N GLN A 19 -0.27 -3.80 3.30
CA GLN A 19 0.90 -4.06 2.45
C GLN A 19 1.22 -2.88 1.55
N LEU A 20 0.20 -2.27 0.94
CA LEU A 20 0.32 -1.05 0.14
C LEU A 20 0.91 0.10 0.97
N ARG A 21 0.45 0.29 2.21
CA ARG A 21 1.01 1.30 3.11
C ARG A 21 2.52 1.10 3.32
N ALA A 22 2.98 -0.14 3.52
CA ALA A 22 4.40 -0.43 3.63
C ALA A 22 5.15 -0.12 2.31
N ALA A 23 4.59 -0.49 1.16
CA ALA A 23 5.17 -0.18 -0.14
C ALA A 23 5.30 1.34 -0.39
N PHE A 24 4.27 2.12 -0.04
CA PHE A 24 4.31 3.58 -0.14
C PHE A 24 5.32 4.22 0.82
N ALA A 25 5.49 3.67 2.02
CA ALA A 25 6.52 4.15 2.95
C ALA A 25 7.93 3.90 2.38
N LEU A 26 8.20 2.70 1.87
CA LEU A 26 9.46 2.37 1.20
C LEU A 26 9.74 3.28 0.01
N ALA A 27 8.73 3.50 -0.84
CA ALA A 27 8.84 4.40 -1.99
C ALA A 27 9.14 5.85 -1.57
N THR A 28 8.53 6.32 -0.47
CA THR A 28 8.79 7.64 0.13
C THR A 28 10.25 7.76 0.56
N VAL A 29 10.77 6.75 1.26
CA VAL A 29 12.14 6.73 1.78
C VAL A 29 13.17 6.64 0.65
N LEU A 30 12.92 5.80 -0.34
CA LEU A 30 13.86 5.51 -1.43
C LEU A 30 13.74 6.46 -2.62
N GLY A 31 12.72 7.34 -2.64
CA GLY A 31 12.42 8.20 -3.80
C GLY A 31 12.04 7.41 -5.05
N ARG A 32 11.33 6.28 -4.89
CA ARG A 32 11.00 5.34 -5.97
C ARG A 32 9.51 5.34 -6.29
N ALA A 33 9.15 4.84 -7.46
CA ALA A 33 7.77 4.55 -7.79
C ALA A 33 7.31 3.21 -7.17
N VAL A 34 6.05 3.12 -6.76
CA VAL A 34 5.42 1.86 -6.36
C VAL A 34 4.83 1.18 -7.59
N ILE A 35 5.21 -0.07 -7.85
CA ILE A 35 4.43 -0.92 -8.76
C ILE A 35 3.31 -1.52 -7.91
N LEU A 36 2.07 -1.13 -8.18
CA LEU A 36 0.92 -1.65 -7.46
C LEU A 36 0.84 -3.17 -7.64
N PRO A 37 0.51 -3.95 -6.59
CA PRO A 37 0.25 -5.36 -6.75
C PRO A 37 -1.07 -5.56 -7.49
N GLU A 38 -1.31 -6.80 -7.92
CA GLU A 38 -2.67 -7.22 -8.23
C GLU A 38 -3.56 -7.04 -7.01
N LEU A 39 -4.65 -6.29 -7.19
CA LEU A 39 -5.62 -6.03 -6.14
C LEU A 39 -6.83 -6.94 -6.32
N TRP A 40 -7.29 -7.52 -5.22
CA TRP A 40 -8.40 -8.46 -5.20
C TRP A 40 -9.58 -7.87 -4.44
N CYS A 41 -10.75 -7.87 -5.05
CA CYS A 41 -11.97 -7.38 -4.44
C CYS A 41 -12.95 -8.53 -4.18
N GLY A 42 -13.47 -8.59 -2.94
CA GLY A 42 -14.48 -9.56 -2.54
C GLY A 42 -15.90 -9.16 -2.95
N LEU A 43 -16.09 -7.90 -3.34
CA LEU A 43 -17.34 -7.30 -3.81
C LEU A 43 -16.95 -6.21 -4.81
N ASP A 44 -17.78 -6.03 -5.82
CA ASP A 44 -17.67 -4.97 -6.82
C ASP A 44 -17.92 -3.59 -6.19
N ARG A 45 -17.49 -2.52 -6.86
CA ARG A 45 -17.76 -1.13 -6.47
C ARG A 45 -18.83 -0.59 -7.41
N TYR A 46 -19.98 -0.18 -6.87
CA TYR A 46 -21.07 0.38 -7.67
C TYR A 46 -21.78 1.53 -6.95
N TRP A 47 -22.44 2.43 -7.68
CA TRP A 47 -23.12 3.60 -7.10
C TRP A 47 -24.52 3.30 -6.53
N ALA A 48 -24.95 2.03 -6.55
CA ALA A 48 -26.21 1.59 -5.97
C ALA A 48 -26.04 0.26 -5.20
N PRO A 49 -26.96 -0.07 -4.27
CA PRO A 49 -26.92 -1.35 -3.58
C PRO A 49 -26.95 -2.53 -4.55
N HIS A 50 -26.08 -3.53 -4.33
CA HIS A 50 -25.96 -4.69 -5.22
C HIS A 50 -25.66 -5.97 -4.40
N PRO A 51 -25.96 -7.18 -4.94
CA PRO A 51 -25.75 -8.44 -4.21
C PRO A 51 -24.30 -8.92 -4.20
N GLY A 52 -23.34 -8.05 -4.54
CA GLY A 52 -21.90 -8.31 -4.51
C GLY A 52 -21.19 -8.08 -5.84
N THR A 53 -21.86 -8.25 -6.97
CA THR A 53 -21.37 -7.81 -8.30
C THR A 53 -22.35 -6.86 -8.96
N LEU A 54 -21.89 -6.03 -9.90
CA LEU A 54 -22.79 -5.27 -10.77
C LEU A 54 -23.79 -6.22 -11.46
N PRO A 55 -25.10 -5.89 -11.50
CA PRO A 55 -26.07 -6.65 -12.28
C PRO A 55 -25.63 -6.82 -13.74
N GLY A 56 -25.62 -8.06 -14.24
CA GLY A 56 -25.16 -8.40 -15.59
C GLY A 56 -23.64 -8.56 -15.75
N SER A 57 -22.84 -8.31 -14.70
CA SER A 57 -21.41 -8.59 -14.73
C SER A 57 -21.13 -10.10 -14.78
N ARG A 58 -20.00 -10.44 -15.40
CA ARG A 58 -19.46 -11.81 -15.45
C ARG A 58 -18.39 -12.06 -14.38
N PHE A 59 -18.14 -11.10 -13.48
CA PHE A 59 -17.16 -11.27 -12.42
C PHE A 59 -17.53 -12.44 -11.51
N LYS A 60 -16.51 -13.24 -11.18
CA LYS A 60 -16.60 -14.26 -10.13
C LYS A 60 -15.87 -13.72 -8.93
N LEU A 61 -16.52 -13.69 -7.77
CA LEU A 61 -15.92 -13.19 -6.55
C LEU A 61 -15.01 -14.26 -5.91
N PRO A 62 -13.84 -13.90 -5.36
CA PRO A 62 -13.18 -12.60 -5.52
C PRO A 62 -12.59 -12.44 -6.93
N PHE A 63 -12.43 -11.20 -7.40
CA PHE A 63 -11.88 -10.88 -8.72
C PHE A 63 -10.70 -9.91 -8.61
N LEU A 64 -9.84 -9.92 -9.64
CA LEU A 64 -8.83 -8.89 -9.84
C LEU A 64 -9.54 -7.56 -10.13
N CYS A 65 -9.47 -6.61 -9.19
CA CYS A 65 -10.13 -5.34 -9.35
C CYS A 65 -9.20 -4.23 -9.84
N PRO A 66 -9.75 -3.30 -10.65
CA PRO A 66 -9.07 -2.07 -11.00
C PRO A 66 -8.59 -1.30 -9.76
N ALA A 67 -7.46 -0.60 -9.85
CA ALA A 67 -6.90 0.15 -8.73
C ALA A 67 -7.87 1.21 -8.19
N ASP A 68 -8.66 1.84 -9.05
CA ASP A 68 -9.68 2.84 -8.69
C ASP A 68 -10.83 2.26 -7.86
N HIS A 69 -11.01 0.94 -7.80
CA HIS A 69 -11.99 0.34 -6.89
C HIS A 69 -11.61 0.46 -5.42
N ILE A 70 -10.32 0.67 -5.11
CA ILE A 70 -9.77 0.71 -3.75
C ILE A 70 -9.03 2.02 -3.47
N LEU A 71 -8.33 2.56 -4.47
CA LEU A 71 -7.49 3.74 -4.38
C LEU A 71 -8.12 4.93 -5.09
N ASP A 72 -8.07 6.10 -4.46
CA ASP A 72 -8.54 7.34 -5.08
C ASP A 72 -7.47 7.85 -6.06
N LEU A 73 -7.56 7.42 -7.32
CA LEU A 73 -6.56 7.75 -8.32
C LEU A 73 -6.53 9.25 -8.64
N GLU A 74 -7.68 9.91 -8.68
CA GLU A 74 -7.80 11.31 -9.08
C GLU A 74 -7.49 12.28 -7.94
N ASN A 75 -8.20 12.13 -6.81
CA ASN A 75 -8.10 13.06 -5.69
C ASN A 75 -7.05 12.64 -4.65
N GLY A 76 -6.54 11.42 -4.74
CA GLY A 76 -5.48 10.89 -3.90
C GLY A 76 -4.13 10.81 -4.62
N LEU A 77 -3.94 9.81 -5.47
CA LEU A 77 -2.62 9.46 -6.03
C LEU A 77 -2.13 10.45 -7.09
N ALA A 78 -2.99 10.92 -7.99
CA ALA A 78 -2.63 11.87 -9.05
C ALA A 78 -2.64 13.34 -8.58
N ARG A 79 -3.36 13.64 -7.50
CA ARG A 79 -3.47 14.99 -6.96
C ARG A 79 -2.12 15.49 -6.49
N LYS A 80 -1.76 16.71 -6.90
CA LYS A 80 -0.63 17.45 -6.32
C LYS A 80 -1.01 17.95 -4.93
N LEU A 81 -0.39 17.35 -3.92
CA LEU A 81 -0.51 17.74 -2.53
C LEU A 81 0.70 18.58 -2.13
N ASP A 82 0.50 19.51 -1.20
CA ASP A 82 1.56 20.34 -0.63
C ASP A 82 2.65 19.46 0.01
N LYS A 83 3.92 19.69 -0.35
CA LYS A 83 5.00 18.77 0.06
C LYS A 83 5.42 19.00 1.51
N GLU A 84 5.25 20.21 1.99
CA GLU A 84 5.50 20.63 3.36
C GLU A 84 4.49 19.99 4.31
N GLU A 85 3.23 19.84 3.89
CA GLU A 85 2.17 19.21 4.66
C GLU A 85 2.09 17.68 4.49
N PHE A 86 2.25 17.17 3.26
CA PHE A 86 1.99 15.77 2.90
C PHE A 86 3.25 14.99 2.50
N GLY A 87 4.43 15.61 2.52
CA GLY A 87 5.67 14.97 2.12
C GLY A 87 5.79 14.81 0.60
N PRO A 88 6.82 14.10 0.12
CA PRO A 88 7.10 14.02 -1.32
C PRO A 88 5.99 13.31 -2.09
N ASP A 89 5.91 13.61 -3.39
CA ASP A 89 5.05 12.87 -4.31
C ASP A 89 5.55 11.42 -4.44
N ILE A 90 4.63 10.47 -4.50
CA ILE A 90 4.95 9.06 -4.70
C ILE A 90 4.38 8.63 -6.05
N ALA A 91 5.26 8.38 -7.00
CA ALA A 91 4.86 7.86 -8.30
C ALA A 91 4.36 6.42 -8.17
N TYR A 92 3.49 5.99 -9.08
CA TYR A 92 3.03 4.61 -9.14
C TYR A 92 2.97 4.07 -10.57
N ARG A 93 2.88 2.75 -10.69
CA ARG A 93 2.67 1.98 -11.91
C ARG A 93 1.65 0.87 -11.64
N GLU A 94 0.86 0.51 -12.64
CA GLU A 94 -0.07 -0.62 -12.57
C GLU A 94 0.67 -1.96 -12.43
N HIS A 95 -0.02 -2.98 -11.90
CA HIS A 95 0.56 -4.32 -11.67
C HIS A 95 1.13 -4.97 -12.93
N SER A 96 0.54 -4.65 -14.09
CA SER A 96 0.94 -5.18 -15.40
C SER A 96 2.18 -4.49 -15.99
N PHE A 97 2.72 -3.46 -15.33
CA PHE A 97 3.83 -2.63 -15.85
C PHE A 97 5.05 -3.47 -16.28
N LEU A 98 5.46 -4.45 -15.48
CA LEU A 98 6.63 -5.29 -15.78
C LEU A 98 6.41 -6.23 -16.98
N ASN A 99 5.15 -6.53 -17.28
CA ASN A 99 4.74 -7.40 -18.39
C ASN A 99 4.45 -6.63 -19.68
N HIS A 100 4.54 -5.29 -19.65
CA HIS A 100 4.27 -4.48 -20.83
C HIS A 100 5.35 -4.69 -21.90
N SER A 101 4.93 -4.87 -23.15
CA SER A 101 5.82 -5.16 -24.29
C SER A 101 6.80 -4.01 -24.58
N ALA A 102 6.37 -2.77 -24.36
CA ALA A 102 7.20 -1.58 -24.52
C ALA A 102 8.15 -1.29 -23.35
N LEU A 103 8.21 -2.14 -22.31
CA LEU A 103 9.13 -1.93 -21.21
C LEU A 103 10.59 -2.16 -21.67
N PRO A 104 11.51 -1.20 -21.49
CA PRO A 104 12.91 -1.36 -21.88
C PRO A 104 13.59 -2.54 -21.18
N ASP A 105 14.42 -3.29 -21.91
CA ASP A 105 15.13 -4.46 -21.37
C ASP A 105 16.07 -4.10 -20.20
N VAL A 106 16.61 -2.87 -20.18
CA VAL A 106 17.43 -2.38 -19.07
C VAL A 106 16.65 -2.36 -17.74
N VAL A 107 15.34 -2.10 -17.77
CA VAL A 107 14.48 -2.17 -16.58
C VAL A 107 14.13 -3.62 -16.27
N ARG A 108 13.80 -4.42 -17.31
CA ARG A 108 13.43 -5.84 -17.17
C ARG A 108 14.54 -6.69 -16.55
N GLY A 109 15.79 -6.44 -16.92
CA GLY A 109 16.97 -7.14 -16.41
C GLY A 109 17.52 -6.59 -15.09
N SER A 110 17.06 -5.42 -14.64
CA SER A 110 17.56 -4.74 -13.44
C SER A 110 16.60 -4.92 -12.26
N VAL A 111 16.54 -6.15 -11.77
CA VAL A 111 15.67 -6.55 -10.64
C VAL A 111 16.54 -7.13 -9.54
N VAL A 112 16.40 -6.66 -8.30
CA VAL A 112 16.99 -7.32 -7.12
C VAL A 112 15.88 -7.77 -6.18
N HIS A 113 16.03 -8.95 -5.58
CA HIS A 113 15.10 -9.45 -4.58
C HIS A 113 15.53 -9.06 -3.18
N VAL A 114 14.71 -8.29 -2.47
CA VAL A 114 14.95 -7.93 -1.07
C VAL A 114 14.22 -8.93 -0.18
N VAL A 115 14.98 -9.68 0.62
CA VAL A 115 14.48 -10.71 1.53
C VAL A 115 14.55 -10.18 2.94
N SER A 116 13.39 -10.04 3.59
CA SER A 116 13.32 -9.70 5.01
C SER A 116 13.73 -10.89 5.87
N CYS A 117 14.72 -10.68 6.72
CA CYS A 117 15.13 -11.64 7.73
C CYS A 117 14.58 -11.29 9.10
N ARG A 118 14.47 -12.30 9.98
CA ARG A 118 14.23 -12.04 11.40
C ARG A 118 15.43 -11.32 12.01
N HIS A 119 15.15 -10.45 12.98
CA HIS A 119 16.17 -9.75 13.73
C HIS A 119 17.19 -10.71 14.35
N GLY A 120 18.48 -10.39 14.25
CA GLY A 120 19.59 -11.20 14.76
C GLY A 120 19.96 -12.40 13.87
N SER A 121 19.38 -12.52 12.67
CA SER A 121 19.77 -13.56 11.72
C SER A 121 21.16 -13.28 11.15
N VAL A 122 22.02 -14.30 11.14
CA VAL A 122 23.38 -14.21 10.57
C VAL A 122 23.31 -13.84 9.10
N GLY A 123 24.12 -12.85 8.68
CA GLY A 123 24.21 -12.42 7.28
C GLY A 123 23.13 -11.42 6.84
N CYS A 124 22.22 -11.01 7.73
CA CYS A 124 21.20 -10.01 7.39
C CYS A 124 21.66 -8.62 7.78
N ALA A 125 21.52 -7.68 6.86
CA ALA A 125 21.94 -6.30 7.07
C ALA A 125 21.02 -5.60 8.08
N THR A 126 21.63 -5.07 9.13
CA THR A 126 20.97 -4.29 10.19
C THR A 126 20.72 -2.84 9.78
N GLY A 127 21.29 -2.39 8.65
CA GLY A 127 21.22 -1.01 8.20
C GLY A 127 22.26 -0.06 8.81
N ASP A 128 23.29 -0.60 9.47
CA ASP A 128 24.44 0.18 9.91
C ASP A 128 25.43 0.42 8.76
N ASN A 129 25.39 -0.43 7.73
CA ASN A 129 26.19 -0.37 6.50
C ASN A 129 25.33 -0.85 5.31
N PRO A 130 25.76 -0.58 4.05
CA PRO A 130 25.12 -1.14 2.87
C PRO A 130 25.07 -2.67 2.92
N ALA A 131 23.94 -3.25 2.55
CA ALA A 131 23.77 -4.69 2.49
C ALA A 131 24.55 -5.29 1.31
N THR A 132 25.07 -6.51 1.49
CA THR A 132 25.83 -7.20 0.44
C THR A 132 24.88 -7.88 -0.54
N LEU A 133 25.06 -7.60 -1.83
CA LEU A 133 24.28 -8.23 -2.89
C LEU A 133 24.84 -9.62 -3.19
N GLU A 134 24.04 -10.66 -2.93
CA GLU A 134 24.42 -12.05 -3.16
C GLU A 134 23.43 -12.70 -4.12
N PHE A 135 23.90 -13.17 -5.28
CA PHE A 135 23.06 -13.87 -6.26
C PHE A 135 21.74 -13.14 -6.57
N ASN A 136 21.82 -11.82 -6.77
CA ASN A 136 20.67 -10.96 -7.04
C ASN A 136 19.66 -10.84 -5.87
N ARG A 137 20.10 -11.12 -4.65
CA ARG A 137 19.33 -11.02 -3.42
C ARG A 137 20.04 -10.13 -2.40
N LEU A 138 19.26 -9.37 -1.65
CA LEU A 138 19.71 -8.64 -0.48
C LEU A 138 18.96 -9.15 0.73
N PHE A 139 19.69 -9.53 1.77
CA PHE A 139 19.13 -9.94 3.04
C PHE A 139 19.16 -8.76 4.00
N VAL A 140 17.98 -8.28 4.40
CA VAL A 140 17.82 -7.08 5.23
C VAL A 140 16.97 -7.45 6.43
N GLU A 141 17.33 -6.98 7.61
CA GLU A 141 16.50 -7.20 8.80
C GLU A 141 15.09 -6.61 8.61
N GLU A 142 14.10 -7.28 9.19
CA GLU A 142 12.74 -6.77 9.23
C GLU A 142 12.62 -5.53 10.12
N ARG A 143 11.62 -4.70 9.81
CA ARG A 143 11.18 -3.57 10.63
C ARG A 143 12.27 -2.52 10.90
N LEU A 144 13.21 -2.34 9.96
CA LEU A 144 14.15 -1.22 10.00
C LEU A 144 13.43 0.12 9.87
N ASP A 145 13.94 1.12 10.57
CA ASP A 145 13.52 2.49 10.36
C ASP A 145 14.02 3.05 9.01
N SER A 146 13.48 4.20 8.61
CA SER A 146 13.77 4.78 7.29
C SER A 146 15.25 4.99 7.00
N ASP A 147 16.03 5.48 7.96
CA ASP A 147 17.45 5.80 7.76
C ASP A 147 18.28 4.51 7.66
N ARG A 148 18.03 3.54 8.55
CA ARG A 148 18.71 2.22 8.51
C ARG A 148 18.36 1.42 7.27
N LEU A 149 17.09 1.46 6.86
CA LEU A 149 16.66 0.83 5.63
C LEU A 149 17.31 1.46 4.39
N ALA A 150 17.33 2.80 4.31
CA ALA A 150 17.98 3.51 3.21
C ALA A 150 19.47 3.17 3.13
N MET A 151 20.14 3.08 4.29
CA MET A 151 21.52 2.63 4.38
C MET A 151 21.70 1.20 3.87
N ALA A 152 20.88 0.25 4.35
CA ALA A 152 20.94 -1.14 3.90
C ALA A 152 20.76 -1.28 2.38
N LEU A 153 19.84 -0.52 1.78
CA LEU A 153 19.52 -0.61 0.35
C LEU A 153 20.41 0.28 -0.55
N SER A 154 21.33 1.04 0.02
CA SER A 154 22.17 1.98 -0.74
C SER A 154 23.09 1.28 -1.77
N SER A 155 23.48 0.02 -1.53
CA SER A 155 24.29 -0.78 -2.47
C SER A 155 23.57 -1.09 -3.79
N VAL A 156 22.23 -0.97 -3.82
CA VAL A 156 21.39 -1.19 -5.00
C VAL A 156 20.63 0.06 -5.42
N ALA A 157 21.13 1.25 -5.07
CA ALA A 157 20.52 2.52 -5.45
C ALA A 157 20.36 2.67 -6.97
N SER A 158 21.25 2.09 -7.78
CA SER A 158 21.19 2.12 -9.25
C SER A 158 20.29 1.04 -9.87
N ILE A 159 19.79 0.08 -9.09
CA ILE A 159 18.91 -0.98 -9.60
C ILE A 159 17.53 -0.40 -9.90
N SER A 160 16.92 -0.81 -11.01
CA SER A 160 15.63 -0.28 -11.46
C SER A 160 14.47 -0.78 -10.61
N VAL A 161 14.43 -2.08 -10.31
CA VAL A 161 13.31 -2.74 -9.62
C VAL A 161 13.81 -3.43 -8.34
N LEU A 162 13.20 -3.08 -7.22
CA LEU A 162 13.37 -3.78 -5.94
C LEU A 162 12.13 -4.63 -5.69
N ASN A 163 12.29 -5.95 -5.72
CA ASN A 163 11.22 -6.90 -5.46
C ASN A 163 11.33 -7.43 -4.03
N PHE A 164 10.47 -6.95 -3.13
CA PHE A 164 10.44 -7.43 -1.76
C PHE A 164 9.66 -8.74 -1.68
N THR A 165 10.27 -9.81 -1.18
CA THR A 165 9.60 -11.11 -1.02
C THR A 165 8.51 -11.08 0.05
N SER A 166 8.61 -10.15 1.00
CA SER A 166 7.58 -9.82 1.99
C SER A 166 7.63 -8.33 2.30
N ILE A 167 6.61 -7.58 1.90
CA ILE A 167 6.57 -6.13 2.09
C ILE A 167 6.12 -5.74 3.51
N GLY A 168 5.26 -6.55 4.14
CA GLY A 168 4.61 -6.19 5.41
C GLY A 168 5.57 -6.06 6.60
N SER A 169 6.73 -6.72 6.52
CA SER A 169 7.80 -6.68 7.51
C SER A 169 9.00 -5.84 7.07
N ALA A 170 8.99 -5.30 5.85
CA ALA A 170 10.16 -4.63 5.27
C ALA A 170 10.44 -3.24 5.87
N PHE A 171 9.43 -2.60 6.46
CA PHE A 171 9.52 -1.25 7.00
C PHE A 171 8.96 -1.20 8.42
N GLY A 172 9.73 -0.59 9.34
CA GLY A 172 9.34 -0.42 10.73
C GLY A 172 8.64 0.92 10.95
N ASN A 173 9.38 2.02 10.81
CA ASN A 173 8.86 3.38 10.99
C ASN A 173 9.79 4.42 10.34
N PHE A 174 9.37 5.68 10.28
CA PHE A 174 10.27 6.77 9.92
C PHE A 174 11.15 7.13 11.12
N SER A 175 12.44 7.32 10.88
CA SER A 175 13.42 7.73 11.90
C SER A 175 13.09 9.13 12.46
N ARG A 176 12.40 9.96 11.66
CA ARG A 176 11.94 11.30 12.04
C ARG A 176 10.40 11.33 12.19
N PRO A 177 9.86 11.76 13.34
CA PRO A 177 8.40 11.85 13.56
C PRO A 177 7.67 12.78 12.59
N ALA A 178 8.33 13.85 12.14
CA ALA A 178 7.76 14.78 11.17
C ALA A 178 7.51 14.11 9.81
N ASP A 179 8.42 13.23 9.38
CA ASP A 179 8.30 12.49 8.11
C ASP A 179 7.12 11.51 8.19
N PHE A 180 6.99 10.79 9.31
CA PHE A 180 5.83 9.94 9.57
C PHE A 180 4.52 10.74 9.53
N THR A 181 4.48 11.92 10.17
CA THR A 181 3.27 12.76 10.22
C THR A 181 2.83 13.19 8.81
N ARG A 182 3.78 13.63 7.97
CA ARG A 182 3.51 13.99 6.57
C ARG A 182 3.04 12.79 5.76
N PHE A 183 3.72 11.65 5.90
CA PHE A 183 3.34 10.39 5.26
C PHE A 183 1.92 9.95 5.65
N GLN A 184 1.58 10.04 6.95
CA GLN A 184 0.25 9.70 7.46
C GLN A 184 -0.84 10.54 6.82
N ARG A 185 -0.65 11.86 6.73
CA ARG A 185 -1.58 12.78 6.06
C ARG A 185 -1.77 12.43 4.59
N ARG A 186 -0.70 12.05 3.89
CA ARG A 186 -0.76 11.64 2.47
C ARG A 186 -1.56 10.36 2.29
N MET A 187 -1.25 9.33 3.06
CA MET A 187 -1.97 8.04 2.99
C MET A 187 -3.46 8.17 3.30
N ALA A 188 -3.86 9.12 4.15
CA ALA A 188 -5.27 9.41 4.42
C ALA A 188 -6.05 9.86 3.16
N GLN A 189 -5.36 10.36 2.13
CA GLN A 189 -5.97 10.77 0.87
C GLN A 189 -6.07 9.64 -0.17
N TYR A 190 -5.38 8.52 0.02
CA TYR A 190 -5.23 7.49 -1.02
C TYR A 190 -6.38 6.49 -1.06
N GLY A 191 -7.13 6.32 0.02
CA GLY A 191 -8.29 5.42 0.05
C GLY A 191 -9.48 6.00 -0.71
N ALA A 192 -10.04 5.20 -1.63
CA ALA A 192 -11.29 5.50 -2.30
C ALA A 192 -12.50 5.24 -1.38
N VAL A 193 -13.66 5.09 -2.01
CA VAL A 193 -14.93 4.75 -1.38
C VAL A 193 -15.46 3.47 -1.97
N TRP A 194 -15.95 2.56 -1.13
CA TRP A 194 -16.72 1.39 -1.54
C TRP A 194 -18.21 1.65 -1.33
N CYS A 195 -19.02 1.23 -2.30
CA CYS A 195 -20.47 1.42 -2.27
C CYS A 195 -21.18 0.24 -2.99
N CYS A 196 -22.40 -0.17 -2.63
CA CYS A 196 -23.24 0.44 -1.58
C CYS A 196 -23.91 -0.57 -0.63
N VAL A 197 -23.97 -0.18 0.65
CA VAL A 197 -24.88 -0.76 1.65
C VAL A 197 -26.21 -0.03 1.65
N ASP A 198 -27.26 -0.68 2.17
CA ASP A 198 -28.58 -0.09 2.36
C ASP A 198 -28.62 0.81 3.61
N ALA A 199 -27.93 1.95 3.53
CA ALA A 199 -27.86 2.96 4.59
C ALA A 199 -27.72 4.37 3.98
N HIS A 200 -27.85 5.41 4.82
CA HIS A 200 -27.61 6.80 4.43
C HIS A 200 -26.63 7.48 5.39
N PRO A 201 -25.41 7.83 4.94
CA PRO A 201 -24.79 7.50 3.64
C PRO A 201 -24.54 5.98 3.47
N GLY A 202 -24.59 5.50 2.23
CA GLY A 202 -24.54 4.07 1.88
C GLY A 202 -23.13 3.55 1.56
N HIS A 203 -22.10 4.33 1.85
CA HIS A 203 -20.74 4.05 1.42
C HIS A 203 -19.75 4.02 2.58
N VAL A 204 -18.63 3.34 2.37
CA VAL A 204 -17.56 3.15 3.37
C VAL A 204 -16.24 3.56 2.74
N HIS A 205 -15.48 4.39 3.44
CA HIS A 205 -14.14 4.76 3.01
C HIS A 205 -13.12 3.68 3.33
N TYR A 206 -12.27 3.37 2.35
CA TYR A 206 -11.07 2.60 2.62
C TYR A 206 -10.08 3.44 3.42
N ASP A 207 -9.40 2.77 4.34
CA ASP A 207 -8.51 3.43 5.28
C ASP A 207 -7.19 2.65 5.34
N LEU A 208 -6.12 3.28 4.86
CA LEU A 208 -4.77 2.68 4.91
C LEU A 208 -4.24 2.59 6.35
N TRP A 209 -4.88 3.26 7.32
CA TRP A 209 -4.51 3.29 8.74
C TRP A 209 -5.42 2.44 9.63
N TRP A 210 -6.27 1.59 9.04
CA TRP A 210 -7.31 0.81 9.73
C TRP A 210 -6.82 0.01 10.94
N ASP A 211 -5.56 -0.46 10.93
CA ASP A 211 -4.95 -1.30 11.98
C ASP A 211 -4.16 -0.49 13.03
N THR A 212 -4.31 0.84 13.05
CA THR A 212 -3.58 1.73 13.95
C THR A 212 -4.49 2.72 14.65
N HIS A 213 -4.05 3.22 15.82
CA HIS A 213 -4.69 4.36 16.45
C HIS A 213 -4.48 5.63 15.62
N HIS A 214 -5.56 6.19 15.10
CA HIS A 214 -5.48 7.41 14.29
C HIS A 214 -6.81 8.15 14.26
N THR A 215 -6.77 9.38 13.74
CA THR A 215 -7.95 10.14 13.33
C THR A 215 -7.92 10.20 11.80
N ASP A 216 -9.00 9.79 11.15
CA ASP A 216 -9.07 9.81 9.68
C ASP A 216 -9.36 11.21 9.12
N LYS A 217 -9.38 11.32 7.78
CA LYS A 217 -9.60 12.61 7.08
C LYS A 217 -10.96 13.27 7.36
N PHE A 218 -11.89 12.55 7.99
CA PHE A 218 -13.22 13.05 8.37
C PHE A 218 -13.32 13.35 9.87
N GLY A 219 -12.21 13.26 10.60
CA GLY A 219 -12.19 13.49 12.05
C GLY A 219 -12.69 12.31 12.88
N ARG A 220 -12.92 11.13 12.28
CA ARG A 220 -13.34 9.94 13.03
C ARG A 220 -12.14 9.32 13.72
N LYS A 221 -12.30 9.00 15.00
CA LYS A 221 -11.25 8.35 15.81
C LYS A 221 -11.34 6.83 15.68
N TRP A 222 -10.24 6.21 15.31
CA TRP A 222 -10.05 4.76 15.25
C TRP A 222 -9.10 4.32 16.35
N GLY A 223 -9.44 3.23 17.04
CA GLY A 223 -8.65 2.66 18.13
C GLY A 223 -8.20 1.23 17.83
N ALA A 224 -7.29 0.67 18.65
CA ALA A 224 -6.76 -0.70 18.53
C ALA A 224 -7.76 -1.84 18.82
N GLY A 225 -9.05 -1.63 18.55
CA GLY A 225 -10.05 -2.70 18.54
C GLY A 225 -10.10 -3.41 17.18
N THR A 226 -10.92 -4.45 17.10
CA THR A 226 -11.27 -5.06 15.81
C THR A 226 -11.93 -4.01 14.92
N TRP A 227 -11.25 -3.63 13.84
CA TRP A 227 -11.81 -2.73 12.84
C TRP A 227 -13.09 -3.31 12.27
N ARG A 228 -14.11 -2.46 12.10
CA ARG A 228 -15.38 -2.78 11.44
C ARG A 228 -15.72 -1.67 10.47
N PRO A 229 -16.31 -1.99 9.30
CA PRO A 229 -16.70 -0.96 8.36
C PRO A 229 -17.73 -0.03 9.00
N LYS A 230 -17.59 1.26 8.72
CA LYS A 230 -18.49 2.32 9.20
C LYS A 230 -18.86 3.20 8.02
N THR A 231 -20.16 3.47 7.88
CA THR A 231 -20.68 4.31 6.81
C THR A 231 -20.34 5.80 7.01
N GLY A 232 -20.18 6.52 5.90
CA GLY A 232 -20.06 7.99 5.81
C GLY A 232 -18.74 8.62 6.24
N PRO A 233 -18.61 9.96 6.17
CA PRO A 233 -19.17 10.86 5.14
C PRO A 233 -18.77 10.44 3.73
#